data_AF-A0A1I8PQ26-F1
#
_entry.id   AF-A0A1I8PQ26-F1
#
_cell.length_a   1.000
_cell.length_b   1.000
_cell.length_c   1.000
_cell.angle_alpha   90.00
_cell.angle_beta   90.00
_cell.angle_gamma   90.00
#
_symmetry.space_group_name_H-M   'P 1'
#
loop_
_entity.id
_entity.type
_entity.pdbx_description
1 polymer ?
#
loop_
_entity_poly.entity_id
_entity_poly.type
_entity_poly.pdbx_seq_one_letter_code
_entity_poly.pdbx_strand_id
1 'polypeptide(L)'
;SPFPLRKAKDNVKCTTTLKKDHQEKDILPQASEQYWEHFTRETLEEVEMCRQKSVKLRQTLNAILLNSARDIRTQADVVEKAFTVRINCMQENLKRFEIDLRDCLQKLADTETRIVHLQQVIRSLDAPMKVAQTRMDNRSFRPNVENCRDKVQQDLIDEVASIQSGVTAMLQELDEAEQVKNQLMQTRSTLEREIMLKRRTLWIDRERCMLLRSHYPSANALSGYANI
;
A
#
# COMPACT_ATOMS: atom_id res chain seq x y z
N SER A 1 17.91 27.42 -4.96
CA SER A 1 18.65 28.34 -5.84
C SER A 1 17.68 29.11 -6.71
N PRO A 2 17.53 30.44 -6.53
CA PRO A 2 16.65 31.23 -7.37
C PRO A 2 17.40 31.67 -8.64
N PHE A 3 16.82 31.35 -9.80
CA PHE A 3 17.25 31.81 -11.11
C PHE A 3 17.02 33.32 -11.25
N PRO A 4 17.98 34.10 -11.79
CA PRO A 4 17.81 35.54 -11.97
C PRO A 4 16.88 35.83 -13.16
N LEU A 5 15.78 36.54 -12.87
CA LEU A 5 14.86 37.14 -13.84
C LEU A 5 15.62 38.16 -14.71
N ARG A 6 15.94 37.77 -15.94
CA ARG A 6 16.46 38.68 -16.97
C ARG A 6 15.29 39.57 -17.42
N LYS A 7 15.28 40.82 -16.96
CA LYS A 7 14.34 41.84 -17.42
C LYS A 7 14.47 42.00 -18.95
N ALA A 8 13.45 41.57 -19.69
CA ALA A 8 13.29 41.95 -21.08
C ALA A 8 13.02 43.46 -21.11
N LYS A 9 13.91 44.21 -21.74
CA LYS A 9 13.65 45.61 -22.09
C LYS A 9 12.69 45.58 -23.28
N ASP A 10 11.41 45.78 -23.00
CA ASP A 10 10.42 46.12 -24.02
C ASP A 10 10.80 47.46 -24.63
N ASN A 11 11.47 47.42 -25.79
CA ASN A 11 11.72 48.61 -26.59
C ASN A 11 10.54 48.79 -27.56
N VAL A 12 9.36 49.02 -27.00
CA VAL A 12 8.26 49.62 -27.75
C VAL A 12 8.65 51.08 -27.92
N LYS A 13 9.27 51.43 -29.05
CA LYS A 13 9.40 52.82 -29.47
C LYS A 13 7.99 53.32 -29.85
N CYS A 14 7.23 53.66 -28.82
CA CYS A 14 6.06 54.51 -28.94
C CYS A 14 6.56 55.83 -29.52
N THR A 15 6.02 56.21 -30.67
CA THR A 15 6.34 57.42 -31.40
C THR A 15 6.24 58.63 -30.47
N THR A 16 7.38 59.24 -30.15
CA THR A 16 7.45 60.49 -29.41
C THR A 16 6.83 61.60 -30.25
N THR A 17 5.56 61.91 -30.03
CA THR A 17 4.95 63.17 -30.48
C THR A 17 5.58 64.30 -29.66
N LEU A 18 6.53 65.00 -30.28
CA LEU A 18 7.07 66.28 -29.79
C LEU A 18 5.93 67.33 -29.80
N LYS A 19 5.47 67.72 -28.61
CA LYS A 19 4.73 68.99 -28.45
C LYS A 19 5.75 70.13 -28.43
N LYS A 20 5.62 71.07 -29.35
CA LYS A 20 6.23 72.41 -29.26
C LYS A 20 5.13 73.45 -29.39
N ASP A 21 5.19 74.42 -28.49
CA ASP A 21 4.26 75.54 -28.35
C ASP A 21 4.28 76.47 -29.59
N HIS A 22 3.14 77.11 -29.84
CA HIS A 22 2.83 77.90 -31.03
C HIS A 22 3.63 79.21 -31.14
N GLN A 23 4.33 79.42 -32.28
CA GLN A 23 4.17 80.57 -33.20
C GLN A 23 5.33 80.61 -34.23
N GLU A 24 5.17 79.91 -35.33
CA GLU A 24 5.56 80.34 -36.69
C GLU A 24 4.91 79.31 -37.63
N LYS A 25 4.24 79.74 -38.70
CA LYS A 25 3.76 78.80 -39.74
C LYS A 25 4.96 78.37 -40.59
N ASP A 26 5.89 77.66 -39.94
CA ASP A 26 6.88 76.86 -40.64
C ASP A 26 6.12 75.75 -41.36
N ILE A 27 6.01 75.91 -42.67
CA ILE A 27 5.64 74.82 -43.56
C ILE A 27 6.69 73.74 -43.29
N LEU A 28 6.34 72.72 -42.49
CA LEU A 28 7.16 71.53 -42.32
C LEU A 28 7.62 71.11 -43.72
N PRO A 29 8.94 70.92 -43.96
CA PRO A 29 9.43 70.60 -45.29
C PRO A 29 8.65 69.38 -45.78
N GLN A 30 7.91 69.57 -46.87
CA GLN A 30 7.08 68.51 -47.43
C GLN A 30 8.02 67.37 -47.80
N ALA A 31 7.81 66.21 -47.17
CA ALA A 31 8.61 65.02 -47.44
C ALA A 31 8.61 64.76 -48.95
N SER A 32 9.79 64.52 -49.52
CA SER A 32 9.86 64.13 -50.93
C SER A 32 9.20 62.76 -51.10
N GLU A 33 8.59 62.54 -52.27
CA GLU A 33 7.97 61.26 -52.61
C GLU A 33 8.94 60.08 -52.43
N GLN A 34 10.21 60.28 -52.82
CA GLN A 34 11.29 59.30 -52.65
C GLN A 34 11.58 58.99 -51.18
N TYR A 35 11.55 60.00 -50.29
CA TYR A 35 11.74 59.78 -48.85
C TYR A 35 10.55 59.03 -48.25
N TRP A 36 9.32 59.38 -48.63
CA TRP A 36 8.12 58.65 -48.21
C TRP A 36 8.15 57.20 -48.68
N GLU A 37 8.54 56.93 -49.92
CA GLU A 37 8.63 55.56 -50.47
C GLU A 37 9.69 54.75 -49.71
N HIS A 38 10.88 55.31 -49.49
CA HIS A 38 11.94 54.66 -48.72
C HIS A 38 11.48 54.35 -47.29
N PHE A 39 10.91 55.33 -46.59
CA PHE A 39 10.42 55.17 -45.22
C PHE A 39 9.31 54.12 -45.13
N THR A 40 8.39 54.10 -46.11
CA THR A 40 7.30 53.11 -46.17
C THR A 40 7.84 51.70 -46.42
N ARG A 41 8.82 51.56 -47.33
CA ARG A 41 9.49 50.27 -47.61
C ARG A 41 10.23 49.73 -46.39
N GLU A 42 11.03 50.57 -45.73
CA GLU A 42 11.75 50.20 -44.50
C GLU A 42 10.76 49.79 -43.38
N THR A 43 9.68 50.56 -43.18
CA THR A 43 8.63 50.22 -42.22
C THR A 43 7.97 48.88 -42.55
N LEU A 44 7.70 48.60 -43.83
CA LEU A 44 7.12 47.33 -44.28
C LEU A 44 8.05 46.15 -43.99
N GLU A 45 9.35 46.31 -44.24
CA GLU A 45 10.37 45.32 -43.92
C GLU A 45 10.47 45.06 -42.41
N GLU A 46 10.44 46.11 -41.58
CA GLU A 46 10.42 45.97 -40.12
C GLU A 46 9.19 45.24 -39.60
N VAL A 47 8.00 45.56 -40.14
CA VAL A 47 6.75 44.88 -39.79
C VAL A 47 6.79 43.41 -40.19
N GLU A 48 7.30 43.09 -41.39
CA GLU A 48 7.43 41.70 -41.85
C GLU A 48 8.44 40.91 -41.00
N MET A 49 9.58 41.50 -40.64
CA MET A 49 10.53 40.90 -39.70
C MET A 49 9.89 40.65 -38.34
N CYS A 50 9.09 41.59 -37.83
CA CYS A 50 8.37 41.43 -36.56
C CYS A 50 7.33 40.31 -36.65
N ARG A 51 6.59 40.21 -37.76
CA ARG A 51 5.64 39.12 -38.04
C ARG A 51 6.34 37.77 -38.04
N GLN A 52 7.48 37.64 -38.72
CA GLN A 52 8.26 36.39 -38.75
C GLN A 52 8.78 35.99 -37.36
N LYS A 53 9.26 36.96 -36.56
CA LYS A 53 9.67 36.70 -35.16
C LYS A 53 8.48 36.21 -34.33
N SER A 54 7.30 36.83 -34.49
CA SER A 54 6.08 36.41 -33.80
C SER A 54 5.65 34.98 -34.19
N VAL A 55 5.70 34.64 -35.48
CA VAL A 55 5.41 33.28 -35.97
C VAL A 55 6.35 32.27 -35.34
N LYS A 56 7.67 32.52 -35.35
CA LYS A 56 8.66 31.64 -34.72
C LYS A 56 8.40 31.47 -33.23
N LEU A 57 8.12 32.56 -32.51
CA LEU A 57 7.81 32.51 -31.08
C LEU A 57 6.58 31.65 -30.79
N ARG A 58 5.48 31.82 -31.56
CA ARG A 58 4.26 31.03 -31.41
C ARG A 58 4.50 29.56 -31.72
N GLN A 59 5.31 29.24 -32.74
CA GLN A 59 5.70 27.87 -33.05
C GLN A 59 6.48 27.23 -31.89
N THR A 60 7.47 27.93 -31.34
CA THR A 60 8.24 27.44 -30.18
C THR A 60 7.34 27.25 -28.96
N LEU A 61 6.44 28.20 -28.69
CA LEU A 61 5.49 28.09 -27.57
C LEU A 61 4.56 26.89 -27.74
N ASN A 62 4.00 26.70 -28.93
CA ASN A 62 3.14 25.55 -29.23
C ASN A 62 3.89 24.22 -29.07
N ALA A 63 5.15 24.15 -29.51
CA ALA A 63 5.98 22.96 -29.32
C ALA A 63 6.23 22.67 -27.83
N ILE A 64 6.54 23.70 -27.03
CA ILE A 64 6.72 23.55 -25.57
C ILE A 64 5.44 23.04 -24.91
N LEU A 65 4.29 23.67 -25.19
CA LEU A 65 3.00 23.26 -24.62
C LEU A 65 2.63 21.81 -24.98
N LEU A 66 2.84 21.43 -26.24
CA LEU A 66 2.56 20.06 -26.69
C LEU A 66 3.48 19.04 -26.01
N ASN A 67 4.78 19.35 -25.92
CA ASN A 67 5.74 18.48 -25.25
C ASN A 67 5.42 18.35 -23.76
N SER A 68 5.16 19.46 -23.06
CA SER A 68 4.77 19.43 -21.65
C SER A 68 3.48 18.63 -21.42
N ALA A 69 2.47 18.78 -22.30
CA ALA A 69 1.24 17.99 -22.20
C ALA A 69 1.48 16.49 -22.42
N ARG A 70 2.36 16.12 -23.35
CA ARG A 70 2.78 14.72 -23.57
C ARG A 70 3.56 14.17 -22.38
N ASP A 71 4.48 14.93 -21.81
CA ASP A 71 5.27 14.53 -20.65
C ASP A 71 4.37 14.25 -19.45
N ILE A 72 3.43 15.17 -19.17
CA ILE A 72 2.43 15.02 -18.10
C ILE A 72 1.56 13.79 -18.34
N ARG A 73 1.09 13.56 -19.58
CA ARG A 73 0.27 12.38 -19.90
C ARG A 73 1.06 11.08 -19.75
N THR A 74 2.32 11.07 -20.18
CA THR A 74 3.23 9.92 -20.05
C THR A 74 3.48 9.60 -18.57
N GLN A 75 3.71 10.62 -17.74
CA GLN A 75 3.85 10.44 -16.31
C GLN A 75 2.57 9.88 -15.68
N ALA A 76 1.40 10.31 -16.16
CA ALA A 76 0.14 9.74 -15.71
C ALA A 76 0.00 8.25 -16.09
N ASP A 77 0.45 7.83 -17.27
CA ASP A 77 0.46 6.41 -17.66
C ASP A 77 1.42 5.58 -16.80
N VAL A 78 2.59 6.11 -16.47
CA VAL A 78 3.55 5.45 -15.56
C VAL A 78 2.92 5.21 -14.19
N VAL A 79 2.25 6.22 -13.64
CA VAL A 79 1.58 6.12 -12.34
C VAL A 79 0.40 5.13 -12.39
N GLU A 80 -0.37 5.11 -13.48
CA GLU A 80 -1.48 4.15 -13.66
C GLU A 80 -1.00 2.70 -13.72
N LYS A 81 0.10 2.45 -14.42
CA LYS A 81 0.77 1.13 -14.41
C LYS A 81 1.25 0.76 -13.01
N ALA A 82 1.86 1.69 -12.28
CA ALA A 82 2.30 1.45 -10.90
C ALA A 82 1.13 1.12 -9.96
N PHE A 83 0.00 1.82 -10.07
CA PHE A 83 -1.22 1.50 -9.33
C PHE A 83 -1.73 0.10 -9.66
N THR A 84 -1.78 -0.26 -10.95
CA THR A 84 -2.25 -1.58 -11.40
C THR A 84 -1.39 -2.70 -10.80
N VAL A 85 -0.06 -2.56 -10.87
CA VAL A 85 0.88 -3.52 -10.27
C VAL A 85 0.68 -3.60 -8.75
N ARG A 86 0.55 -2.47 -8.06
CA ARG A 86 0.35 -2.44 -6.62
C ARG A 86 -0.97 -3.09 -6.20
N ILE A 87 -2.06 -2.81 -6.92
CA ILE A 87 -3.38 -3.40 -6.67
C ILE A 87 -3.31 -4.91 -6.83
N ASN A 88 -2.71 -5.41 -7.92
CA ASN A 88 -2.57 -6.84 -8.16
C ASN A 88 -1.74 -7.53 -7.07
N CYS A 89 -0.59 -6.94 -6.71
CA CYS A 89 0.25 -7.46 -5.62
C CYS A 89 -0.50 -7.47 -4.28
N MET A 90 -1.26 -6.41 -3.99
CA MET A 90 -2.05 -6.28 -2.76
C MET A 90 -3.20 -7.30 -2.72
N GLN A 91 -3.85 -7.59 -3.86
CA GLN A 91 -4.86 -8.63 -3.98
C GLN A 91 -4.28 -10.02 -3.75
N GLU A 92 -3.10 -10.29 -4.32
CA GLU A 92 -2.41 -11.56 -4.08
C GLU A 92 -2.05 -11.73 -2.60
N ASN A 93 -1.51 -10.69 -1.97
CA ASN A 93 -1.21 -10.71 -0.54
C ASN A 93 -2.47 -10.93 0.30
N LEU A 94 -3.58 -10.25 -0.02
CA LEU A 94 -4.85 -10.47 0.66
C LEU A 94 -5.30 -11.94 0.57
N LYS A 95 -5.21 -12.53 -0.63
CA LYS A 95 -5.55 -13.94 -0.84
C LYS A 95 -4.67 -14.88 0.00
N ARG A 96 -3.36 -14.60 0.08
CA ARG A 96 -2.43 -15.36 0.93
C ARG A 96 -2.83 -15.28 2.41
N PHE A 97 -3.08 -14.08 2.93
CA PHE A 97 -3.55 -13.92 4.31
C PHE A 97 -4.88 -14.63 4.59
N GLU A 98 -5.82 -14.63 3.64
CA GLU A 98 -7.09 -15.36 3.78
C GLU A 98 -6.90 -16.89 3.80
N ILE A 99 -5.93 -17.42 3.05
CA ILE A 99 -5.53 -18.83 3.10
C ILE A 99 -4.89 -19.14 4.46
N ASP A 100 -3.91 -18.34 4.88
CA ASP A 100 -3.23 -18.51 6.16
C ASP A 100 -4.20 -18.45 7.34
N LEU A 101 -5.21 -17.57 7.27
CA LEU A 101 -6.28 -17.50 8.28
C LEU A 101 -7.10 -18.78 8.33
N ARG A 102 -7.47 -19.34 7.17
CA ARG A 102 -8.21 -20.60 7.10
C ARG A 102 -7.41 -21.74 7.70
N ASP A 103 -6.12 -21.83 7.38
CA ASP A 103 -5.23 -22.86 7.91
C ASP A 103 -5.03 -22.69 9.43
N CYS A 104 -4.92 -21.45 9.90
CA CYS A 104 -4.84 -21.13 11.32
C CYS A 104 -6.13 -21.56 12.07
N LEU A 105 -7.31 -21.30 11.49
CA LEU A 105 -8.58 -21.72 12.06
C LEU A 105 -8.72 -23.25 12.10
N GLN A 106 -8.29 -23.96 11.04
CA GLN A 106 -8.29 -25.42 11.04
C GLN A 106 -7.39 -25.98 12.14
N LYS A 107 -6.14 -25.49 12.22
CA LYS A 107 -5.20 -25.89 13.28
C LYS A 107 -5.75 -25.61 14.68
N LEU A 108 -6.47 -24.50 14.86
CA LEU A 108 -7.09 -24.15 16.13
C LEU A 108 -8.20 -25.14 16.50
N ALA A 109 -9.07 -25.51 15.57
CA ALA A 109 -10.11 -26.53 15.79
C ALA A 109 -9.51 -27.91 16.09
N ASP A 110 -8.45 -28.31 15.39
CA ASP A 110 -7.73 -29.56 15.63
C ASP A 110 -7.09 -29.56 17.03
N THR A 111 -6.49 -28.43 17.43
CA THR A 111 -5.87 -28.28 18.76
C THR A 111 -6.91 -28.32 19.87
N GLU A 112 -8.06 -27.67 19.69
CA GLU A 112 -9.17 -27.72 20.65
C GLU A 112 -9.72 -29.15 20.80
N THR A 113 -9.85 -29.88 19.69
CA THR A 113 -10.24 -31.30 19.71
C THR A 113 -9.22 -32.15 20.47
N ARG A 114 -7.91 -31.90 20.25
CA ARG A 114 -6.82 -32.57 20.98
C ARG A 114 -6.90 -32.30 22.48
N ILE A 115 -7.11 -31.05 22.89
CA ILE A 115 -7.27 -30.66 24.29
C ILE A 115 -8.43 -31.43 24.95
N VAL A 116 -9.60 -31.48 24.30
CA VAL A 116 -10.76 -32.23 24.81
C VAL A 116 -10.44 -33.71 24.93
N HIS A 117 -9.74 -34.29 23.95
CA HIS A 117 -9.32 -35.68 24.00
C HIS A 117 -8.35 -35.97 25.15
N LEU A 118 -7.31 -35.16 25.34
CA LEU A 118 -6.34 -35.29 26.43
C LEU A 118 -7.04 -35.22 27.80
N GLN A 119 -7.95 -34.27 27.97
CA GLN A 119 -8.76 -34.16 29.19
C GLN A 119 -9.64 -35.39 29.44
N GLN A 120 -10.12 -36.06 28.39
CA GLN A 120 -10.89 -37.29 28.53
C GLN A 120 -9.99 -38.48 28.89
N VAL A 121 -8.80 -38.57 28.30
CA VAL A 121 -7.81 -39.61 28.62
C VAL A 121 -7.37 -39.49 30.08
N ILE A 122 -7.02 -38.29 30.54
CA ILE A 122 -6.66 -38.03 31.94
C ILE A 122 -7.77 -38.51 32.88
N ARG A 123 -9.03 -38.11 32.62
CA ARG A 123 -10.19 -38.56 33.41
C ARG A 123 -10.39 -40.08 33.38
N SER A 124 -10.10 -40.73 32.27
CA SER A 124 -10.22 -42.20 32.16
C SER A 124 -9.21 -42.96 33.01
N LEU A 125 -8.05 -42.34 33.34
CA LEU A 125 -7.01 -42.95 34.19
C LEU A 125 -7.35 -42.90 35.69
N ASP A 126 -8.31 -42.09 36.12
CA ASP A 126 -8.71 -41.98 37.54
C ASP A 126 -9.26 -43.29 38.10
N ALA A 127 -10.11 -43.98 37.33
CA ALA A 127 -10.72 -45.24 37.75
C ALA A 127 -9.69 -46.36 37.97
N PRO A 128 -8.81 -46.70 37.00
CA PRO A 128 -7.78 -47.71 37.23
C PRO A 128 -6.78 -47.29 38.33
N MET A 129 -6.42 -46.01 38.44
CA MET A 129 -5.58 -45.52 39.53
C MET A 129 -6.19 -45.81 40.91
N LYS A 130 -7.47 -45.48 41.10
CA LYS A 130 -8.19 -45.73 42.36
C LYS A 130 -8.25 -47.22 42.69
N VAL A 131 -8.48 -48.07 41.69
CA VAL A 131 -8.51 -49.53 41.88
C VAL A 131 -7.15 -50.05 42.33
N ALA A 132 -6.06 -49.64 41.66
CA ALA A 132 -4.70 -50.06 42.01
C ALA A 132 -4.30 -49.59 43.41
N GLN A 133 -4.56 -48.31 43.75
CA GLN A 133 -4.31 -47.75 45.08
C GLN A 133 -5.12 -48.45 46.17
N THR A 134 -6.44 -48.63 45.97
CA THR A 134 -7.30 -49.32 46.95
C THR A 134 -6.84 -50.76 47.17
N ARG A 135 -6.43 -51.47 46.10
CA ARG A 135 -5.86 -52.83 46.21
C ARG A 135 -4.57 -52.79 47.03
N MET A 136 -3.66 -51.87 46.74
CA MET A 136 -2.40 -51.72 47.47
C MET A 136 -2.62 -51.40 48.95
N ASP A 137 -3.54 -50.49 49.27
CA ASP A 137 -3.93 -50.14 50.64
C ASP A 137 -4.50 -51.34 51.38
N ASN A 138 -5.43 -52.08 50.77
CA ASN A 138 -5.97 -53.30 51.37
C ASN A 138 -4.89 -54.33 51.70
N ARG A 139 -3.82 -54.42 50.89
CA ARG A 139 -2.70 -55.34 51.16
C ARG A 139 -1.81 -54.86 52.31
N SER A 140 -1.76 -53.56 52.59
CA SER A 140 -0.98 -53.00 53.69
C SER A 140 -1.49 -53.41 55.08
N PHE A 141 -2.74 -53.88 55.18
CA PHE A 141 -3.37 -54.32 56.43
C PHE A 141 -3.19 -55.81 56.75
N ARG A 142 -2.40 -56.56 55.96
CA ARG A 142 -2.16 -57.98 56.23
C ARG A 142 -1.43 -58.14 57.57
N PRO A 143 -1.86 -59.07 58.45
CA PRO A 143 -1.24 -59.22 59.76
C PRO A 143 0.07 -60.03 59.69
N ASN A 144 1.03 -59.69 60.56
CA ASN A 144 2.24 -60.47 60.82
C ASN A 144 3.05 -60.78 59.54
N VAL A 145 3.40 -62.06 59.34
CA VAL A 145 4.21 -62.56 58.23
C VAL A 145 3.51 -62.50 56.86
N GLU A 146 2.19 -62.32 56.85
CA GLU A 146 1.40 -62.16 55.62
C GLU A 146 1.61 -60.78 54.98
N ASN A 147 2.14 -59.79 55.71
CA ASN A 147 2.57 -58.50 55.14
C ASN A 147 3.92 -58.63 54.41
N CYS A 148 3.97 -59.52 53.44
CA CYS A 148 5.15 -59.77 52.63
C CYS A 148 5.12 -58.94 51.34
N ARG A 149 6.30 -58.51 50.88
CA ARG A 149 6.49 -57.93 49.54
C ARG A 149 6.56 -59.04 48.49
N ASP A 150 5.45 -59.70 48.28
CA ASP A 150 5.31 -60.71 47.24
C ASP A 150 5.23 -60.07 45.84
N LYS A 151 5.21 -60.93 44.82
CA LYS A 151 5.14 -60.49 43.42
C LYS A 151 3.94 -59.57 43.15
N VAL A 152 2.76 -59.90 43.68
CA VAL A 152 1.55 -59.12 43.44
C VAL A 152 1.64 -57.73 44.10
N GLN A 153 2.28 -57.60 45.27
CA GLN A 153 2.55 -56.29 45.86
C GLN A 153 3.45 -55.44 44.96
N GLN A 154 4.51 -56.03 44.38
CA GLN A 154 5.39 -55.33 43.45
C GLN A 154 4.66 -54.92 42.17
N ASP A 155 3.88 -55.82 41.57
CA ASP A 155 3.11 -55.55 40.35
C ASP A 155 2.13 -54.37 40.55
N LEU A 156 1.50 -54.25 41.73
CA LEU A 156 0.62 -53.11 42.07
C LEU A 156 1.39 -51.79 42.23
N ILE A 157 2.59 -51.82 42.82
CA ILE A 157 3.45 -50.63 42.92
C ILE A 157 3.84 -50.16 41.51
N ASP A 158 4.23 -51.09 40.65
CA ASP A 158 4.62 -50.80 39.27
C ASP A 158 3.41 -50.29 38.45
N GLU A 159 2.21 -50.86 38.65
CA GLU A 159 0.97 -50.39 38.04
C GLU A 159 0.64 -48.95 38.45
N VAL A 160 0.66 -48.63 39.75
CA VAL A 160 0.44 -47.25 40.25
C VAL A 160 1.47 -46.29 39.67
N ALA A 161 2.75 -46.66 39.66
CA ALA A 161 3.82 -45.84 39.11
C ALA A 161 3.64 -45.61 37.60
N SER A 162 3.25 -46.64 36.85
CA SER A 162 2.98 -46.55 35.43
C SER A 162 1.79 -45.62 35.11
N ILE A 163 0.67 -45.77 35.81
CA ILE A 163 -0.51 -44.90 35.62
C ILE A 163 -0.15 -43.45 35.99
N GLN A 164 0.59 -43.24 37.09
CA GLN A 164 1.00 -41.89 37.52
C GLN A 164 1.91 -41.21 36.50
N SER A 165 2.86 -41.96 35.92
CA SER A 165 3.71 -41.50 34.83
C SER A 165 2.87 -41.11 33.60
N GLY A 166 1.91 -41.95 33.22
CA GLY A 166 0.97 -41.67 32.13
C GLY A 166 0.15 -40.40 32.35
N VAL A 167 -0.42 -40.21 33.54
CA VAL A 167 -1.15 -38.98 33.90
C VAL A 167 -0.25 -37.75 33.79
N THR A 168 0.99 -37.84 34.31
CA THR A 168 1.95 -36.73 34.27
C THR A 168 2.31 -36.35 32.83
N ALA A 169 2.55 -37.34 31.96
CA ALA A 169 2.83 -37.12 30.55
C ALA A 169 1.64 -36.47 29.82
N MET A 170 0.42 -36.96 30.05
CA MET A 170 -0.79 -36.39 29.42
C MET A 170 -1.07 -34.96 29.91
N LEU A 171 -0.80 -34.64 31.18
CA LEU A 171 -0.93 -33.28 31.71
C LEU A 171 0.08 -32.32 31.08
N GLN A 172 1.32 -32.76 30.88
CA GLN A 172 2.33 -31.97 30.18
C GLN A 172 1.90 -31.70 28.73
N GLU A 173 1.43 -32.72 28.02
CA GLU A 173 0.96 -32.56 26.64
C GLU A 173 -0.27 -31.65 26.55
N LEU A 174 -1.14 -31.67 27.57
CA LEU A 174 -2.29 -30.77 27.67
C LEU A 174 -1.85 -29.32 27.81
N ASP A 175 -0.89 -29.03 28.68
CA ASP A 175 -0.33 -27.68 28.85
C ASP A 175 0.31 -27.18 27.55
N GLU A 176 1.10 -28.03 26.88
CA GLU A 176 1.69 -27.71 25.57
C GLU A 176 0.61 -27.40 24.51
N ALA A 177 -0.46 -28.20 24.45
CA ALA A 177 -1.58 -27.97 23.52
C ALA A 177 -2.32 -26.66 23.84
N GLU A 178 -2.51 -26.31 25.12
CA GLU A 178 -3.10 -25.04 25.53
C GLU A 178 -2.24 -23.84 25.14
N GLN A 179 -0.91 -23.94 25.30
CA GLN A 179 0.02 -22.92 24.84
C GLN A 179 -0.06 -22.72 23.32
N VAL A 180 -0.07 -23.80 22.54
CA VAL A 180 -0.23 -23.76 21.08
C VAL A 180 -1.55 -23.09 20.69
N LYS A 181 -2.67 -23.44 21.35
CA LYS A 181 -3.97 -22.79 21.12
C LYS A 181 -3.89 -21.28 21.33
N ASN A 182 -3.25 -20.83 22.42
CA ASN A 182 -3.09 -19.41 22.72
C ASN A 182 -2.27 -18.67 21.65
N GLN A 183 -1.19 -19.27 21.16
CA GLN A 183 -0.38 -18.73 20.06
C GLN A 183 -1.17 -18.65 18.75
N LEU A 184 -1.98 -19.67 18.44
CA LEU A 184 -2.86 -19.68 17.27
C LEU A 184 -3.93 -18.57 17.37
N MET A 185 -4.50 -18.31 18.55
CA MET A 185 -5.46 -17.21 18.76
C MET A 185 -4.82 -15.83 18.52
N GLN A 186 -3.57 -15.62 18.95
CA GLN A 186 -2.83 -14.39 18.67
C GLN A 186 -2.52 -14.23 17.17
N THR A 187 -2.14 -15.33 16.53
CA THR A 187 -1.88 -15.38 15.08
C THR A 187 -3.16 -15.05 14.29
N ARG A 188 -4.30 -15.67 14.63
CA ARG A 188 -5.62 -15.37 14.06
C ARG A 188 -5.93 -13.88 14.13
N SER A 189 -5.79 -13.28 15.31
CA SER A 189 -6.08 -11.86 15.54
C SER A 189 -5.20 -10.94 14.68
N THR A 190 -3.95 -11.36 14.43
CA THR A 190 -3.03 -10.63 13.56
C THR A 190 -3.40 -10.75 12.10
N LEU A 191 -3.73 -11.96 11.63
CA LEU A 191 -4.18 -12.21 10.27
C LEU A 191 -5.48 -11.45 9.95
N GLU A 192 -6.46 -11.46 10.86
CA GLU A 192 -7.71 -10.72 10.70
C GLU A 192 -7.49 -9.21 10.56
N ARG A 193 -6.58 -8.65 11.36
CA ARG A 193 -6.18 -7.24 11.28
C ARG A 193 -5.52 -6.93 9.94
N GLU A 194 -4.56 -7.75 9.51
CA GLU A 194 -3.89 -7.56 8.23
C GLU A 194 -4.89 -7.64 7.07
N ILE A 195 -5.78 -8.63 7.05
CA ILE A 195 -6.84 -8.75 6.04
C ILE A 195 -7.68 -7.47 5.98
N MET A 196 -8.13 -6.95 7.12
CA MET A 196 -8.90 -5.72 7.19
C MET A 196 -8.14 -4.54 6.58
N LEU A 197 -6.87 -4.36 6.96
CA LEU A 197 -6.02 -3.28 6.44
C LEU A 197 -5.79 -3.42 4.94
N LYS A 198 -5.51 -4.62 4.44
CA LYS A 198 -5.27 -4.89 3.02
C LYS A 198 -6.53 -4.64 2.19
N ARG A 199 -7.71 -5.07 2.67
CA ARG A 199 -9.01 -4.74 2.06
C ARG A 199 -9.26 -3.23 2.01
N ARG A 200 -8.95 -2.51 3.09
CA ARG A 200 -9.07 -1.05 3.13
C ARG A 200 -8.14 -0.38 2.12
N THR A 201 -6.88 -0.79 2.06
CA THR A 201 -5.91 -0.25 1.10
C THR A 201 -6.35 -0.52 -0.35
N LEU A 202 -6.84 -1.73 -0.66
CA LEU A 202 -7.38 -2.06 -1.97
C LEU A 202 -8.57 -1.17 -2.34
N TRP A 203 -9.48 -0.93 -1.40
CA TRP A 203 -10.62 -0.07 -1.63
C TRP A 203 -10.19 1.37 -1.94
N ILE A 204 -9.21 1.91 -1.21
CA ILE A 204 -8.67 3.25 -1.50
C ILE A 204 -8.05 3.27 -2.91
N ASP A 205 -7.17 2.32 -3.20
CA ASP A 205 -6.43 2.32 -4.47
C ASP A 205 -7.37 2.13 -5.67
N ARG A 206 -8.30 1.17 -5.58
CA ARG A 206 -9.20 0.80 -6.68
C ARG A 206 -10.40 1.75 -6.82
N GLU A 207 -11.11 2.00 -5.72
CA GLU A 207 -12.39 2.70 -5.77
C GLU A 207 -12.24 4.22 -5.64
N ARG A 208 -11.11 4.71 -5.12
CA ARG A 208 -10.86 6.15 -4.98
C ARG A 208 -9.80 6.63 -5.96
N CYS A 209 -8.57 6.11 -5.85
CA CYS A 209 -7.46 6.60 -6.65
C CYS A 209 -7.64 6.30 -8.13
N MET A 210 -7.90 5.04 -8.51
CA MET A 210 -8.09 4.68 -9.92
C MET A 210 -9.33 5.35 -10.53
N LEU A 211 -10.42 5.50 -9.77
CA LEU A 211 -11.60 6.25 -10.21
C LEU A 211 -11.26 7.71 -10.52
N LEU A 212 -10.52 8.40 -9.65
CA LEU A 212 -10.11 9.78 -9.93
C LEU A 212 -9.24 9.87 -11.19
N ARG A 213 -8.38 8.86 -11.39
CA ARG A 213 -7.44 8.82 -12.53
C ARG A 213 -8.10 8.45 -13.85
N SER A 214 -9.24 7.77 -13.86
CA SER A 214 -9.96 7.46 -15.10
C SER A 214 -10.46 8.73 -15.81
N HIS A 215 -10.58 9.84 -15.08
CA HIS A 215 -10.93 11.17 -15.59
C HIS A 215 -9.70 12.00 -15.99
N TYR A 216 -8.50 11.43 -16.00
CA TYR A 216 -7.29 12.20 -16.32
C TYR A 216 -7.32 12.66 -17.79
N PRO A 217 -7.09 13.96 -18.06
CA PRO A 217 -7.25 14.51 -19.41
C PRO A 217 -6.22 13.96 -20.40
N SER A 218 -6.60 13.94 -21.68
CA SER A 218 -5.68 13.62 -22.78
C SER A 218 -4.63 14.72 -22.97
N ALA A 219 -3.52 14.41 -23.65
CA ALA A 219 -2.50 15.41 -23.99
C ALA A 219 -3.07 16.58 -24.81
N ASN A 220 -4.09 16.33 -25.66
CA ASN A 220 -4.76 17.37 -26.44
C ASN A 220 -5.58 18.30 -25.53
N ALA A 221 -6.27 17.74 -24.54
CA ALA A 221 -7.01 18.54 -23.57
C ALA A 221 -6.06 19.37 -22.68
N LEU A 222 -4.93 18.79 -22.27
CA LEU A 222 -3.90 19.46 -21.47
C LEU A 222 -3.18 20.59 -22.22
N SER A 223 -3.02 20.47 -23.55
CA SER A 223 -2.38 21.50 -24.38
C SER A 223 -3.35 22.63 -24.79
N GLY A 224 -4.61 22.58 -24.36
CA GLY A 224 -5.61 23.61 -24.64
C GLY A 224 -6.33 23.46 -25.99
N TYR A 225 -6.03 22.40 -26.75
CA TYR A 225 -6.67 22.11 -28.04
C TYR A 225 -7.93 21.25 -27.90
N ALA A 226 -8.49 21.10 -26.69
CA ALA A 226 -9.65 20.24 -26.43
C ALA A 226 -10.93 20.66 -27.18
N ASN A 227 -10.99 21.87 -27.73
CA ASN A 227 -12.20 22.47 -28.33
C ASN A 227 -11.93 23.15 -29.70
N ILE A 228 -11.02 22.62 -30.52
CA ILE A 228 -10.92 22.97 -31.95
C ILE A 228 -11.12 21.72 -32.80
#